data_AF-A0A8T8HWM3-F1
#
_entry.id   AF-A0A8T8HWM3-F1
#
_cell.length_a   1.000
_cell.length_b   1.000
_cell.length_c   1.000
_cell.angle_alpha   90.00
_cell.angle_beta   90.00
_cell.angle_gamma   90.00
#
_symmetry.space_group_name_H-M   'P 1'
#
loop_
_entity.id
_entity.type
_entity.pdbx_description
1 polymer ?
#
loop_
_entity_poly.entity_id
_entity_poly.type
_entity_poly.pdbx_seq_one_letter_code
_entity_poly.pdbx_strand_id
1 'polypeptide(L)'
;MKRFLRDNGLGLFFGLLFPASLVGQAFAGNADLNERRLTDGGDPIGLGAYVLSSDFAVDVAENWQSEFLAIGSMVVFSVYLRRRGSSQSKPVGSPHTDTDENG
;
A
#
# COMPACT_ATOMS: atom_id res chain seq x y z
N MET A 1 -0.28 -26.74 14.83
CA MET A 1 -1.05 -26.20 13.68
C MET A 1 -2.34 -25.49 14.08
N LYS A 2 -3.27 -26.09 14.83
CA LYS A 2 -4.57 -25.44 15.20
C LYS A 2 -4.45 -24.08 15.91
N ARG A 3 -3.40 -23.87 16.72
CA ARG A 3 -3.14 -22.59 17.40
C ARG A 3 -2.65 -21.51 16.43
N PHE A 4 -1.69 -21.84 15.56
CA PHE A 4 -1.20 -20.92 14.51
C PHE A 4 -2.30 -20.42 13.58
N LEU A 5 -3.19 -21.31 13.11
CA LEU A 5 -4.34 -20.90 12.28
C LEU A 5 -5.34 -20.01 13.04
N ARG A 6 -5.49 -20.19 14.36
CA ARG A 6 -6.37 -19.36 15.18
C ARG A 6 -5.77 -17.98 15.42
N ASP A 7 -4.47 -17.94 15.70
CA ASP A 7 -3.76 -16.70 16.02
C ASP A 7 -3.48 -15.86 14.75
N ASN A 8 -3.37 -16.48 13.58
CA ASN A 8 -3.09 -15.82 12.29
C ASN A 8 -4.28 -15.89 11.31
N GLY A 9 -5.47 -16.28 11.78
CA GLY A 9 -6.61 -16.54 10.91
C GLY A 9 -7.01 -15.35 10.06
N LEU A 10 -6.96 -14.13 10.61
CA LEU A 10 -7.30 -12.91 9.89
C LEU A 10 -6.28 -12.59 8.79
N GLY A 11 -4.99 -12.73 9.09
CA GLY A 11 -3.92 -12.54 8.11
C GLY A 11 -3.97 -13.57 6.99
N LEU A 12 -4.25 -14.83 7.32
CA LEU A 12 -4.44 -15.90 6.32
C LEU A 12 -5.69 -15.66 5.47
N PHE A 13 -6.78 -15.19 6.07
CA PHE A 13 -8.02 -14.87 5.35
C PHE A 13 -7.78 -13.77 4.30
N PHE A 14 -7.20 -12.63 4.70
CA PHE A 14 -6.86 -11.57 3.74
C PHE A 14 -5.75 -11.98 2.78
N GLY A 15 -4.79 -12.78 3.23
CA GLY A 15 -3.74 -13.36 2.39
C GLY A 15 -4.26 -14.32 1.32
N LEU A 16 -5.44 -14.92 1.52
CA LEU A 16 -6.14 -15.71 0.49
C LEU A 16 -7.07 -14.86 -0.36
N LEU A 17 -7.73 -13.85 0.21
CA LEU A 17 -8.55 -12.93 -0.56
C LEU A 17 -7.74 -12.13 -1.58
N PHE A 18 -6.51 -11.76 -1.24
CA PHE A 18 -5.63 -11.00 -2.13
C PHE A 18 -5.32 -11.72 -3.46
N PRO A 19 -4.80 -12.96 -3.49
CA PRO A 19 -4.63 -13.67 -4.76
C PRO A 19 -5.97 -13.99 -5.43
N ALA A 20 -7.04 -14.24 -4.66
CA ALA A 20 -8.37 -14.43 -5.25
C ALA A 20 -8.88 -13.17 -5.97
N SER A 21 -8.63 -11.97 -5.42
CA SER A 21 -8.98 -10.71 -6.08
C SER A 21 -8.12 -10.48 -7.33
N LEU A 22 -6.83 -10.80 -7.29
CA LEU A 22 -5.96 -10.72 -8.48
C LEU A 22 -6.44 -11.67 -9.60
N VAL A 23 -6.88 -12.87 -9.27
CA VAL A 23 -7.46 -13.81 -10.24
C VAL A 23 -8.74 -13.24 -10.84
N GLY A 24 -9.65 -12.71 -10.01
CA GLY A 24 -10.87 -12.05 -10.49
C GLY A 24 -10.56 -10.88 -11.43
N GLN A 25 -9.59 -10.05 -11.06
CA GLN A 25 -9.11 -8.94 -11.88
C GLN A 25 -8.49 -9.43 -13.20
N ALA A 26 -7.70 -10.50 -13.17
CA ALA A 26 -7.11 -11.07 -14.38
C ALA A 26 -8.18 -11.51 -15.40
N PHE A 27 -9.27 -12.14 -14.94
CA PHE A 27 -10.38 -12.52 -15.82
C PHE A 27 -11.15 -11.30 -16.35
N ALA A 28 -11.48 -10.36 -15.49
CA ALA A 28 -12.24 -9.16 -15.87
C ALA A 28 -11.46 -8.30 -16.86
N GLY A 29 -10.19 -8.02 -16.58
CA GLY A 29 -9.35 -7.20 -17.43
C GLY A 29 -8.99 -7.87 -18.76
N ASN A 30 -8.78 -9.20 -18.78
CA ASN A 30 -8.58 -9.92 -20.04
C ASN A 30 -9.83 -9.87 -20.94
N ALA A 31 -11.03 -9.97 -20.34
CA ALA A 31 -12.28 -9.86 -21.08
C ALA A 31 -12.46 -8.46 -21.67
N ASP A 32 -12.28 -7.42 -20.86
CA ASP A 32 -12.36 -6.01 -21.29
C ASP A 32 -11.34 -5.70 -22.40
N LEU A 33 -10.08 -6.13 -22.24
CA LEU A 33 -9.05 -5.91 -23.24
C LEU A 33 -9.35 -6.62 -24.56
N ASN A 34 -9.88 -7.85 -24.51
CA ASN A 34 -10.26 -8.57 -25.71
C ASN A 34 -11.47 -7.95 -26.40
N GLU A 35 -12.44 -7.43 -25.66
CA GLU A 35 -13.59 -6.70 -26.22
C GLU A 35 -13.12 -5.43 -26.97
N ARG A 36 -12.17 -4.69 -26.40
CA ARG A 36 -11.54 -3.54 -27.08
C ARG A 36 -10.79 -3.94 -28.33
N ARG A 37 -9.94 -4.98 -28.26
CA ARG A 37 -9.19 -5.46 -29.43
C ARG A 37 -10.09 -5.92 -30.57
N LEU A 38 -11.15 -6.67 -30.25
CA LEU A 38 -12.13 -7.12 -31.26
C LEU A 38 -12.84 -5.93 -31.92
N THR A 39 -13.16 -4.90 -31.14
CA THR A 39 -13.75 -3.65 -31.67
C THR A 39 -12.80 -2.94 -32.62
N ASP A 40 -11.50 -2.95 -32.31
CA ASP A 40 -10.45 -2.32 -33.13
C ASP A 40 -9.94 -3.22 -34.28
N GLY A 41 -10.55 -4.40 -34.48
CA GLY A 41 -10.19 -5.36 -35.53
C GLY A 41 -8.94 -6.20 -35.25
N GLY A 42 -8.45 -6.20 -34.01
CA GLY A 42 -7.35 -7.04 -33.53
C GLY A 42 -7.80 -8.40 -32.99
N ASP A 43 -6.85 -9.32 -32.88
CA ASP A 43 -7.09 -10.66 -32.33
C ASP A 43 -7.10 -10.66 -30.79
N PRO A 44 -7.94 -11.49 -30.15
CA PRO A 44 -7.97 -11.67 -28.72
C PRO A 44 -6.69 -12.36 -28.22
N ILE A 45 -6.24 -11.99 -27.02
CA ILE A 45 -5.12 -12.66 -26.35
C ILE A 45 -5.63 -13.62 -25.28
N GLY A 46 -4.81 -14.63 -24.98
CA GLY A 46 -5.07 -15.56 -23.89
C GLY A 46 -4.76 -14.94 -22.52
N LEU A 47 -5.42 -15.46 -21.48
CA LEU A 47 -5.27 -15.01 -20.10
C LEU A 47 -3.81 -14.98 -19.62
N GLY A 48 -3.01 -15.99 -19.98
CA GLY A 48 -1.60 -16.04 -19.61
C GLY A 48 -0.76 -14.94 -20.26
N ALA A 49 -1.08 -14.56 -21.51
CA ALA A 49 -0.42 -13.46 -22.20
C ALA A 49 -0.83 -12.11 -21.58
N TYR A 50 -2.09 -11.96 -21.17
CA TYR A 50 -2.58 -10.77 -20.48
C TYR A 50 -1.94 -10.58 -19.10
N VAL A 51 -1.87 -11.63 -18.27
CA VAL A 51 -1.25 -11.55 -16.93
C VAL A 51 0.24 -11.18 -16.99
N LEU A 52 0.92 -11.51 -18.09
CA LEU A 52 2.32 -11.14 -18.32
C LEU A 52 2.47 -9.81 -19.07
N SER A 53 1.38 -9.15 -19.46
CA SER A 53 1.42 -7.87 -20.17
C SER A 53 1.56 -6.69 -19.22
N SER A 54 1.94 -5.54 -19.78
CA SER A 54 1.93 -4.27 -19.04
C SER A 54 0.52 -3.82 -18.67
N ASP A 55 -0.50 -4.17 -19.45
CA ASP A 55 -1.90 -3.79 -19.19
C ASP A 55 -2.36 -4.32 -17.83
N PHE A 56 -2.12 -5.60 -17.54
CA PHE A 56 -2.47 -6.17 -16.24
C PHE A 56 -1.75 -5.46 -15.09
N ALA A 57 -0.46 -5.13 -15.25
CA ALA A 57 0.30 -4.41 -14.23
C ALA A 57 -0.24 -3.00 -14.01
N VAL A 58 -0.66 -2.31 -15.07
CA VAL A 58 -1.31 -0.99 -15.00
C VAL A 58 -2.66 -1.10 -14.30
N ASP A 59 -3.52 -2.03 -14.70
CA ASP A 59 -4.84 -2.23 -14.09
C ASP A 59 -4.72 -2.54 -12.58
N VAL A 60 -3.70 -3.30 -12.17
CA VAL A 60 -3.41 -3.55 -10.74
C VAL A 60 -2.92 -2.28 -10.05
N ALA A 61 -2.02 -1.53 -10.69
CA ALA A 61 -1.48 -0.31 -10.12
C ALA A 61 -2.53 0.80 -9.98
N GLU A 62 -3.48 0.90 -10.92
CA GLU A 62 -4.59 1.86 -10.85
C GLU A 62 -5.47 1.64 -9.62
N ASN A 63 -5.78 0.39 -9.30
CA ASN A 63 -6.51 0.04 -8.07
C ASN A 63 -5.79 0.52 -6.79
N TRP A 64 -4.46 0.61 -6.82
CA TRP A 64 -3.62 1.03 -5.69
C TRP A 64 -3.19 2.50 -5.76
N GLN A 65 -3.47 3.19 -6.87
CA GLN A 65 -2.98 4.53 -7.14
C GLN A 65 -3.41 5.54 -6.06
N SER A 66 -4.67 5.48 -5.65
CA SER A 66 -5.22 6.38 -4.63
C SER A 66 -4.54 6.20 -3.27
N GLU A 67 -4.11 4.99 -2.95
CA GLU A 67 -3.47 4.66 -1.68
C GLU A 67 -2.01 5.13 -1.63
N PHE A 68 -1.27 4.99 -2.75
CA PHE A 68 0.05 5.60 -2.87
C PHE A 68 0.00 7.12 -2.70
N LEU A 69 -1.01 7.77 -3.31
CA LEU A 69 -1.22 9.20 -3.13
C LEU A 69 -1.52 9.53 -1.66
N ALA A 70 -2.42 8.77 -1.02
CA ALA A 70 -2.78 8.99 0.38
C ALA A 70 -1.57 8.84 1.32
N ILE A 71 -0.78 7.77 1.18
CA ILE A 71 0.45 7.54 1.97
C ILE A 71 1.47 8.64 1.70
N GLY A 72 1.69 8.99 0.43
CA GLY A 72 2.59 10.07 0.04
C GLY A 72 2.18 11.42 0.62
N SER A 73 0.91 11.77 0.53
CA SER A 73 0.33 12.98 1.14
C SER A 73 0.51 12.97 2.66
N MET A 74 0.25 11.84 3.33
CA MET A 74 0.44 11.72 4.77
C MET A 74 1.89 12.00 5.17
N VAL A 75 2.88 11.45 4.46
CA VAL A 75 4.30 11.70 4.71
C VAL A 75 4.66 13.17 4.49
N VAL A 76 4.26 13.74 3.34
CA VAL A 76 4.55 15.15 3.01
C VAL A 76 3.94 16.10 4.03
N PHE A 77 2.65 15.93 4.35
CA PHE A 77 1.98 16.76 5.35
C PHE A 77 2.56 16.56 6.74
N SER A 78 2.92 15.34 7.14
CA SER A 78 3.57 15.08 8.43
C SER A 78 4.91 15.81 8.54
N VAL A 79 5.73 15.80 7.49
CA VAL A 79 7.00 16.55 7.47
C VAL A 79 6.75 18.06 7.46
N TYR A 80 5.83 18.54 6.62
CA TYR A 80 5.52 19.97 6.49
C TYR A 80 4.94 20.56 7.78
N LEU A 81 3.96 19.89 8.40
CA LEU A 81 3.35 20.31 9.65
C LEU A 81 4.31 20.16 10.84
N ARG A 82 5.15 19.11 10.87
CA ARG A 82 6.20 18.98 11.89
C ARG A 82 7.22 20.11 11.80
N ARG A 83 7.56 20.57 10.58
CA ARG A 83 8.40 21.76 10.38
C ARG A 83 7.73 23.05 10.86
N ARG A 84 6.39 23.16 10.77
CA ARG A 84 5.63 24.34 11.22
C ARG A 84 5.34 24.37 12.73
N GLY A 85 5.70 23.31 13.48
CA GLY A 85 5.48 23.17 14.92
C GLY A 85 6.73 23.12 15.80
N SER A 86 7.94 23.31 15.25
CA SER A 86 9.20 23.27 16.03
C SER A 86 9.71 24.68 16.37
N SER A 87 8.96 25.43 17.17
CA SER A 87 9.46 26.56 17.97
C SER A 87 9.39 26.29 19.48
N GLN A 88 9.16 25.04 19.88
CA GLN A 88 9.02 24.63 21.29
C GLN A 88 9.78 23.34 21.65
N SER A 89 10.93 23.05 21.01
CA SER A 89 11.95 22.26 21.70
C SER A 89 12.57 23.16 22.76
N LYS A 90 12.01 23.04 23.98
CA LYS A 90 12.45 23.63 25.24
C LYS A 90 13.94 24.04 25.22
N PRO A 91 14.30 25.29 25.56
CA PRO A 91 15.71 25.61 25.80
C PRO A 91 16.18 24.73 26.96
N VAL A 92 17.16 23.87 26.70
CA VAL A 92 17.86 23.13 27.75
C VAL A 92 18.77 24.15 28.43
N GLY A 93 18.20 24.81 29.43
CA GLY A 93 18.85 25.80 30.28
C GLY A 93 18.19 25.78 31.65
N SER A 94 18.49 24.75 32.45
CA SER A 94 18.43 24.82 33.91
C SER A 94 19.54 23.91 34.46
N PRO A 95 20.30 24.35 35.47
CA PRO A 95 21.70 23.97 35.66
C PRO A 95 21.83 22.59 36.33
N HIS A 96 22.89 21.86 35.99
CA HIS A 96 23.48 20.89 36.91
C HIS A 96 24.13 21.67 38.05
N THR A 97 23.48 21.70 39.20
CA THR A 97 24.15 21.80 40.49
C THR A 97 23.88 20.50 41.21
N ASP A 98 24.86 19.61 41.13
CA ASP A 98 25.16 18.63 42.16
C ASP A 98 25.10 19.32 43.52
N THR A 99 24.32 18.78 44.46
CA THR A 99 24.66 18.58 45.88
C THR A 99 23.44 17.92 46.51
N ASP A 100 23.33 16.60 46.36
CA ASP A 100 22.66 15.81 47.39
C ASP A 100 23.64 15.71 48.56
N GLU A 101 23.15 16.14 49.71
CA GLU A 101 23.87 16.39 50.95
C GLU A 101 24.41 15.07 51.55
N ASN A 102 25.72 15.03 51.80
CA ASN A 102 26.28 14.19 52.86
C ASN A 102 26.09 14.93 54.20
N GLY A 103 25.41 14.31 55.17
CA GLY A 103 25.33 14.80 56.55
C GLY A 103 24.20 14.18 57.36
#